data_AF-A0A7W0V8P1-F1
#
_entry.id   AF-A0A7W0V8P1-F1
#
_cell.length_a   1.000
_cell.length_b   1.000
_cell.length_c   1.000
_cell.angle_alpha   90.00
_cell.angle_beta   90.00
_cell.angle_gamma   90.00
#
_symmetry.space_group_name_H-M   'P 1'
#
loop_
_entity.id
_entity.type
_entity.pdbx_description
1 polymer ?
#
loop_
_entity_poly.entity_id
_entity_poly.type
_entity_poly.pdbx_seq_one_letter_code
_entity_poly.pdbx_strand_id
1 'polypeptide(L)'
;EAQRQVEDATRRADEAARAGASGSSTADQRAQGAEQKLAQAQAKLVALQKEVDAAENVRSFAAETEREIAQFQRDLKEARAKLTQMTLERDRLAGELKDARGDDDTTNRSVPVVRDAKAARQPSFDPDATSMADPAQYAEMISRSTDLDAKLQKLEREDAALRKQLADTEEKLRAAIDRDDDSDAESTRTGSQLPIALAEHVSALEESIDSLRANMRAASDETATMEQTQSVAAISDAVSAAAEHIERARAAIRALQAAIGM
;
A
#
# COMPACT_ATOMS: atom_id res chain seq x y z
N GLU A 1 24.71 -24.54 -19.96
CA GLU A 1 24.82 -26.00 -20.17
C GLU A 1 24.19 -26.49 -21.48
N ALA A 2 23.04 -25.95 -21.91
CA ALA A 2 22.40 -26.31 -23.18
C ALA A 2 23.28 -26.11 -24.44
N GLN A 3 24.04 -25.01 -24.53
CA GLN A 3 24.95 -24.77 -25.67
C GLN A 3 26.06 -25.81 -25.80
N ARG A 4 26.60 -26.31 -24.67
CA ARG A 4 27.63 -27.37 -24.68
C ARG A 4 27.06 -28.72 -25.14
N GLN A 5 25.79 -29.00 -24.80
CA GLN A 5 25.11 -30.20 -25.26
C GLN A 5 24.83 -30.17 -26.77
N VAL A 6 24.55 -28.98 -27.33
CA VAL A 6 24.37 -28.81 -28.78
C VAL A 6 25.70 -29.03 -29.51
N GLU A 7 26.80 -28.41 -29.06
CA GLU A 7 28.12 -28.58 -29.68
C GLU A 7 28.63 -30.03 -29.67
N ASP A 8 28.40 -30.76 -28.57
CA ASP A 8 28.75 -32.18 -28.48
C ASP A 8 27.88 -33.06 -29.38
N ALA A 9 26.60 -32.72 -29.57
CA ALA A 9 25.71 -33.43 -30.49
C ALA A 9 26.12 -33.22 -31.95
N THR A 10 26.52 -32.00 -32.32
CA THR A 10 27.00 -31.67 -33.67
C THR A 10 28.30 -32.41 -33.98
N ARG A 11 29.23 -32.46 -33.02
CA ARG A 11 30.52 -33.14 -33.19
C ARG A 11 30.36 -34.66 -33.38
N ARG A 12 29.43 -35.29 -32.65
CA ARG A 12 29.12 -36.72 -32.82
C ARG A 12 28.42 -37.02 -34.15
N ALA A 13 27.60 -36.11 -34.67
CA ALA A 13 26.97 -36.26 -35.97
C ALA A 13 28.01 -36.21 -37.11
N ASP A 14 28.98 -35.30 -37.02
CA ASP A 14 30.09 -35.19 -37.99
C ASP A 14 31.01 -36.43 -37.98
N GLU A 15 31.28 -36.99 -36.80
CA GLU A 15 32.07 -38.22 -36.66
C GLU A 15 31.33 -39.45 -37.22
N ALA A 16 30.02 -39.55 -36.99
CA ALA A 16 29.19 -40.63 -37.54
C ALA A 16 29.07 -40.54 -39.07
N ALA A 17 29.00 -39.33 -39.63
CA ALA A 17 28.97 -39.10 -41.08
C ALA A 17 30.28 -39.55 -41.75
N ARG A 18 31.44 -39.32 -41.12
CA ARG A 18 32.75 -39.73 -41.65
C ARG A 18 32.99 -41.25 -41.60
N ALA A 19 32.37 -41.97 -40.68
CA ALA A 19 32.52 -43.42 -40.54
C ALA A 19 31.61 -44.25 -41.48
N GLY A 20 30.55 -43.65 -42.06
CA GLY A 20 29.46 -44.36 -42.75
C GLY A 20 29.62 -44.67 -44.24
N ALA A 21 30.78 -44.43 -44.86
CA ALA A 21 30.97 -44.42 -46.33
C ALA A 21 30.77 -45.76 -47.08
N SER A 22 30.31 -46.84 -46.44
CA SER A 22 30.10 -48.17 -47.05
C SER A 22 28.64 -48.67 -47.06
N GLY A 23 27.66 -47.85 -46.65
CA GLY A 23 26.22 -48.20 -46.65
C GLY A 23 25.33 -47.05 -47.12
N SER A 24 25.40 -46.70 -48.40
CA SER A 24 24.92 -45.42 -48.96
C SER A 24 23.40 -45.15 -48.78
N SER A 25 22.49 -46.11 -48.98
CA SER A 25 21.05 -45.76 -49.01
C SER A 25 20.40 -45.57 -47.62
N THR A 26 20.87 -46.28 -46.60
CA THR A 26 20.34 -46.16 -45.23
C THR A 26 21.06 -45.09 -44.42
N ALA A 27 22.31 -44.76 -44.76
CA ALA A 27 23.02 -43.62 -44.21
C ALA A 27 22.41 -42.29 -44.71
N ASP A 28 22.12 -42.18 -46.01
CA ASP A 28 21.49 -40.99 -46.59
C ASP A 28 20.08 -40.73 -46.04
N GLN A 29 19.25 -41.77 -45.87
CA GLN A 29 17.93 -41.62 -45.25
C GLN A 29 17.99 -41.21 -43.78
N ARG A 30 19.00 -41.69 -43.03
CA ARG A 30 19.22 -41.27 -41.63
C ARG A 30 19.76 -39.84 -41.54
N ALA A 31 20.63 -39.45 -42.46
CA ALA A 31 21.14 -38.09 -42.56
C ALA A 31 20.00 -37.11 -42.88
N GLN A 32 19.16 -37.39 -43.88
CA GLN A 32 17.99 -36.58 -44.22
C GLN A 32 16.97 -36.51 -43.06
N GLY A 33 16.74 -37.62 -42.36
CA GLY A 33 15.87 -37.65 -41.18
C GLY A 33 16.44 -36.86 -39.98
N ALA A 34 17.77 -36.81 -39.84
CA ALA A 34 18.45 -36.01 -38.83
C ALA A 34 18.39 -34.51 -39.18
N GLU A 35 18.59 -34.14 -40.45
CA GLU A 35 18.48 -32.77 -40.94
C GLU A 35 17.07 -32.20 -40.75
N GLN A 36 16.03 -32.97 -41.07
CA GLN A 36 14.64 -32.53 -40.84
C GLN A 36 14.35 -32.31 -39.35
N LYS A 37 14.85 -33.18 -38.47
CA LYS A 37 14.70 -33.03 -37.02
C LYS A 37 15.46 -31.80 -36.51
N LEU A 38 16.63 -31.52 -37.07
CA LEU A 38 17.44 -30.36 -36.70
C LEU A 38 16.78 -29.06 -37.15
N ALA A 39 16.21 -29.03 -38.35
CA ALA A 39 15.42 -27.91 -38.85
C ALA A 39 14.14 -27.68 -38.01
N GLN A 40 13.43 -28.74 -37.62
CA GLN A 40 12.28 -28.64 -36.72
C GLN A 40 12.67 -28.15 -35.31
N ALA A 41 13.81 -28.62 -34.78
CA ALA A 41 14.32 -28.16 -33.50
C ALA A 41 14.72 -26.68 -33.53
N GLN A 42 15.37 -26.23 -34.62
CA GLN A 42 15.70 -24.82 -34.83
C GLN A 42 14.44 -23.95 -34.93
N ALA A 43 13.42 -24.40 -35.67
CA ALA A 43 12.15 -23.68 -35.76
C ALA A 43 11.46 -23.55 -34.38
N LYS A 44 11.48 -24.62 -33.57
CA LYS A 44 10.96 -24.60 -32.20
C LYS A 44 11.75 -23.67 -31.29
N LEU A 45 13.08 -23.65 -31.38
CA LEU A 45 13.91 -22.73 -30.59
C LEU A 45 13.62 -21.27 -30.92
N VAL A 46 13.43 -20.94 -32.20
CA VAL A 46 13.07 -19.57 -32.61
C VAL A 46 11.67 -19.19 -32.12
N ALA A 47 10.71 -20.12 -32.13
CA ALA A 47 9.38 -19.88 -31.58
C ALA A 47 9.41 -19.66 -30.07
N LEU A 48 10.09 -20.54 -29.32
CA LEU A 48 10.26 -20.41 -27.88
C LEU A 48 11.01 -19.12 -27.49
N GLN A 49 12.00 -18.70 -28.27
CA GLN A 49 12.69 -17.43 -28.02
C GLN A 49 11.74 -16.25 -28.12
N LYS A 50 10.88 -16.21 -29.15
CA LYS A 50 9.88 -15.14 -29.29
C LYS A 50 8.86 -15.13 -28.15
N GLU A 51 8.50 -16.31 -27.65
CA GLU A 51 7.60 -16.45 -26.51
C GLU A 51 8.26 -15.96 -25.21
N VAL A 52 9.54 -16.29 -24.99
CA VAL A 52 10.32 -15.75 -23.86
C VAL A 52 10.43 -14.23 -23.94
N ASP A 53 10.75 -13.67 -25.10
CA ASP A 53 10.82 -12.22 -25.31
C ASP A 53 9.45 -11.55 -25.03
N ALA A 54 8.35 -12.20 -25.43
CA ALA A 54 6.99 -11.72 -25.13
C ALA A 54 6.69 -11.78 -23.62
N ALA A 55 7.05 -12.86 -22.94
CA ALA A 55 6.87 -13.02 -21.50
C ALA A 55 7.71 -12.00 -20.70
N GLU A 56 8.91 -11.66 -21.17
CA GLU A 56 9.74 -10.62 -20.57
C GLU A 56 9.10 -9.22 -20.69
N ASN A 57 8.44 -8.93 -21.82
CA ASN A 57 7.70 -7.67 -22.00
C ASN A 57 6.46 -7.59 -21.09
N VAL A 58 5.73 -8.69 -20.90
CA VAL A 58 4.59 -8.72 -19.96
C VAL A 58 5.08 -8.58 -18.52
N ARG A 59 6.18 -9.24 -18.15
CA ARG A 59 6.77 -9.14 -16.82
C ARG A 59 7.26 -7.72 -16.52
N SER A 60 7.88 -7.04 -17.49
CA SER A 60 8.33 -5.66 -17.31
C SER A 60 7.15 -4.70 -17.19
N PHE A 61 6.09 -4.88 -17.98
CA PHE A 61 4.85 -4.11 -17.86
C PHE A 61 4.15 -4.32 -16.51
N ALA A 62 4.07 -5.56 -16.04
CA ALA A 62 3.52 -5.87 -14.72
C ALA A 62 4.32 -5.21 -13.60
N ALA A 63 5.66 -5.30 -13.65
CA ALA A 63 6.53 -4.67 -12.65
C ALA A 63 6.44 -3.13 -12.66
N GLU A 64 6.27 -2.50 -13.83
CA GLU A 64 6.06 -1.05 -13.93
C GLU A 64 4.70 -0.64 -13.36
N THR A 65 3.66 -1.42 -13.65
CA THR A 65 2.30 -1.21 -13.13
C THR A 65 2.24 -1.39 -11.61
N GLU A 66 2.92 -2.41 -11.06
CA GLU A 66 3.03 -2.65 -9.61
C GLU A 66 3.71 -1.44 -8.91
N ARG A 67 4.79 -0.92 -9.49
CA ARG A 67 5.45 0.30 -8.97
C ARG A 67 4.53 1.50 -8.98
N GLU A 68 3.72 1.67 -10.02
CA GLU A 68 2.76 2.77 -10.13
C GLU A 68 1.64 2.64 -9.08
N ILE A 69 1.12 1.42 -8.86
CA ILE A 69 0.16 1.13 -7.78
C ILE A 69 0.75 1.46 -6.42
N ALA A 70 1.99 1.04 -6.15
CA ALA A 70 2.68 1.33 -4.90
C ALA A 70 2.94 2.84 -4.69
N GLN A 71 3.15 3.59 -5.78
CA GLN A 71 3.23 5.06 -5.72
C GLN A 71 1.86 5.67 -5.37
N PHE A 72 0.79 5.29 -6.07
CA PHE A 72 -0.55 5.82 -5.79
C PHE A 72 -1.03 5.49 -4.39
N GLN A 73 -0.72 4.30 -3.86
CA GLN A 73 -1.05 3.94 -2.47
C GLN A 73 -0.35 4.85 -1.45
N ARG A 74 0.91 5.22 -1.69
CA ARG A 74 1.65 6.18 -0.85
C ARG A 74 1.05 7.57 -0.93
N ASP A 75 0.75 8.04 -2.13
CA ASP A 75 0.13 9.36 -2.35
C ASP A 75 -1.25 9.44 -1.68
N LEU A 76 -2.04 8.37 -1.73
CA LEU A 76 -3.35 8.28 -1.09
C LEU A 76 -3.23 8.31 0.45
N LYS A 77 -2.22 7.63 1.01
CA LYS A 77 -1.92 7.68 2.45
C LYS A 77 -1.52 9.10 2.88
N GLU A 78 -0.67 9.79 2.11
CA GLU A 78 -0.26 11.16 2.38
C GLU A 78 -1.45 12.14 2.28
N ALA A 79 -2.28 12.01 1.24
CA ALA A 79 -3.48 12.83 1.07
C ALA A 79 -4.46 12.67 2.24
N ARG A 80 -4.68 11.44 2.72
CA ARG A 80 -5.52 11.17 3.91
C ARG A 80 -4.94 11.78 5.19
N ALA A 81 -3.63 11.70 5.37
CA ALA A 81 -2.96 12.31 6.52
C ALA A 81 -3.15 13.84 6.50
N LYS A 82 -2.97 14.47 5.33
CA LYS A 82 -3.20 15.90 5.13
C LYS A 82 -4.64 16.31 5.36
N LEU A 83 -5.61 15.53 4.87
CA LEU A 83 -7.04 15.76 5.10
C LEU A 83 -7.36 15.71 6.61
N THR A 84 -6.80 14.73 7.32
CA THR A 84 -6.97 14.62 8.78
C THR A 84 -6.39 15.84 9.49
N GLN A 85 -5.18 16.27 9.11
CA GLN A 85 -4.57 17.48 9.67
C GLN A 85 -5.44 18.73 9.44
N MET A 86 -5.89 18.97 8.20
CA MET A 86 -6.73 20.14 7.89
C MET A 86 -8.08 20.09 8.62
N THR A 87 -8.63 18.89 8.83
CA THR A 87 -9.87 18.69 9.61
C THR A 87 -9.67 19.11 11.06
N LEU A 88 -8.57 18.70 11.70
CA LEU A 88 -8.24 19.11 13.07
C LEU A 88 -8.00 20.62 13.17
N GLU A 89 -7.30 21.22 12.20
CA GLU A 89 -7.11 22.68 12.13
C GLU A 89 -8.44 23.42 11.99
N ARG A 90 -9.35 22.93 11.13
CA ARG A 90 -10.70 23.48 10.99
C ARG A 90 -11.48 23.39 12.30
N ASP A 91 -11.48 22.23 12.96
CA ASP A 91 -12.23 22.03 14.20
C ASP A 91 -11.69 22.90 15.34
N ARG A 92 -10.36 23.09 15.38
CA ARG A 92 -9.72 24.03 16.29
C ARG A 92 -10.16 25.47 16.02
N LEU A 93 -10.10 25.94 14.77
CA LEU A 93 -10.54 27.29 14.40
C LEU A 93 -12.04 27.50 14.62
N ALA A 94 -12.86 26.45 14.41
CA ALA A 94 -14.29 26.48 14.72
C ALA A 94 -14.54 26.62 16.23
N GLY A 95 -13.74 25.96 17.07
CA GLY A 95 -13.74 26.14 18.52
C GLY A 95 -13.35 27.57 18.93
N GLU A 96 -12.23 28.08 18.39
CA GLU A 96 -11.78 29.46 18.63
C GLU A 96 -12.84 30.49 18.19
N LEU A 97 -13.52 30.26 17.06
CA LEU A 97 -14.66 31.07 16.61
C LEU A 97 -15.88 31.00 17.54
N LYS A 98 -16.18 29.82 18.09
CA LYS A 98 -17.29 29.62 19.04
C LYS A 98 -17.00 30.36 20.35
N ASP A 99 -15.79 30.20 20.88
CA ASP A 99 -15.35 30.85 22.12
C ASP A 99 -15.29 32.38 21.94
N ALA A 100 -14.76 32.85 20.81
CA ALA A 100 -14.70 34.27 20.48
C ALA A 100 -16.09 34.88 20.25
N ARG A 101 -17.12 34.10 19.87
CA ARG A 101 -18.51 34.60 19.78
C ARG A 101 -19.19 34.70 21.15
N GLY A 102 -18.63 34.13 22.22
CA GLY A 102 -19.17 34.24 23.57
C GLY A 102 -20.59 33.68 23.75
N ASP A 103 -21.01 32.77 22.86
CA ASP A 103 -22.43 32.41 22.67
C ASP A 103 -22.93 31.23 23.52
N ASP A 104 -22.20 30.85 24.58
CA ASP A 104 -22.67 29.86 25.56
C ASP A 104 -23.25 30.49 26.85
N ASP A 105 -23.18 31.82 27.05
CA ASP A 105 -23.52 32.41 28.36
C ASP A 105 -24.43 33.66 28.37
N THR A 106 -24.99 34.10 27.24
CA THR A 106 -25.87 35.29 27.21
C THR A 106 -27.38 35.01 27.15
N THR A 107 -27.82 33.75 26.95
CA THR A 107 -29.25 33.43 26.75
C THR A 107 -29.96 32.76 27.93
N ASN A 108 -29.28 32.40 29.03
CA ASN A 108 -29.92 31.67 30.14
C ASN A 108 -29.64 32.21 31.56
N ARG A 109 -29.40 33.52 31.72
CA ARG A 109 -29.58 34.16 33.04
C ARG A 109 -31.00 34.71 33.16
N SER A 110 -31.97 33.81 33.23
CA SER A 110 -33.28 34.11 33.79
C SER A 110 -33.06 34.49 35.26
N VAL A 111 -32.91 35.80 35.47
CA VAL A 111 -32.85 36.45 36.78
C VAL A 111 -34.04 35.93 37.59
N PRO A 112 -33.85 35.37 38.81
CA PRO A 112 -34.97 35.17 39.69
C PRO A 112 -35.51 36.56 40.01
N VAL A 113 -36.68 36.87 39.45
CA VAL A 113 -37.45 38.07 39.80
C VAL A 113 -37.94 37.88 41.23
N VAL A 114 -37.05 38.11 42.19
CA VAL A 114 -37.43 38.46 43.55
C VAL A 114 -37.97 39.88 43.46
N ARG A 115 -39.29 39.98 43.30
CA ARG A 115 -40.03 41.16 43.71
C ARG A 115 -39.68 41.38 45.17
N ASP A 116 -38.83 42.38 45.45
CA ASP A 116 -39.09 43.38 46.48
C ASP A 116 -38.00 44.48 46.51
N ALA A 117 -38.47 45.69 46.22
CA ALA A 117 -38.09 46.99 46.77
C ALA A 117 -36.61 47.42 46.94
N LYS A 118 -36.30 48.53 46.23
CA LYS A 118 -35.32 49.59 46.57
C LYS A 118 -33.83 49.23 46.62
N ALA A 119 -33.17 49.33 45.47
CA ALA A 119 -31.91 50.08 45.33
C ALA A 119 -31.58 50.29 43.85
N ALA A 120 -31.50 51.55 43.44
CA ALA A 120 -30.91 51.94 42.17
C ALA A 120 -29.42 51.57 42.18
N ARG A 121 -29.03 50.53 41.43
CA ARG A 121 -27.69 50.40 40.87
C ARG A 121 -27.87 50.09 39.39
N GLN A 122 -27.46 51.03 38.56
CA GLN A 122 -27.40 50.85 37.12
C GLN A 122 -26.60 49.57 36.80
N PRO A 123 -27.03 48.74 35.85
CA PRO A 123 -26.16 47.71 35.30
C PRO A 123 -24.98 48.44 34.66
N SER A 124 -23.79 48.31 35.25
CA SER A 124 -22.55 48.75 34.63
C SER A 124 -22.33 47.85 33.41
N PHE A 125 -22.75 48.33 32.25
CA PHE A 125 -22.30 47.82 30.96
C PHE A 125 -20.79 48.04 30.94
N ASP A 126 -20.02 46.95 30.98
CA ASP A 126 -18.57 46.99 30.84
C ASP A 126 -18.24 47.02 29.33
N PRO A 127 -17.89 48.18 28.76
CA PRO A 127 -17.66 48.30 27.32
C PRO A 127 -16.41 47.53 26.87
N ASP A 128 -15.53 47.14 27.80
CA ASP A 128 -14.30 46.39 27.50
C ASP A 128 -14.54 44.89 27.32
N ALA A 129 -15.63 44.34 27.89
CA ALA A 129 -16.04 42.96 27.61
C ALA A 129 -16.53 42.77 26.15
N THR A 130 -17.01 43.84 25.53
CA THR A 130 -17.41 43.88 24.11
C THR A 130 -16.34 44.40 23.17
N SER A 131 -15.21 44.91 23.67
CA SER A 131 -14.13 45.48 22.83
C SER A 131 -13.10 44.44 22.35
N MET A 132 -13.18 43.19 22.84
CA MET A 132 -12.27 42.10 22.48
C MET A 132 -12.54 41.47 21.11
N ALA A 133 -13.64 41.82 20.44
CA ALA A 133 -13.99 41.29 19.14
C ALA A 133 -13.52 42.25 18.02
N ASP A 134 -12.24 42.18 17.63
CA ASP A 134 -11.74 42.93 16.47
C ASP A 134 -12.39 42.40 15.17
N PRO A 135 -13.28 43.17 14.51
CA PRO A 135 -13.98 42.70 13.31
C PRO A 135 -13.04 42.30 12.17
N ALA A 136 -11.82 42.87 12.15
CA ALA A 136 -10.80 42.52 11.17
C ALA A 136 -10.29 41.08 11.38
N GLN A 137 -10.14 40.63 12.63
CA GLN A 137 -9.70 39.26 12.93
C GLN A 137 -10.77 38.23 12.55
N TYR A 138 -12.06 38.51 12.77
CA TYR A 138 -13.12 37.62 12.31
C TYR A 138 -13.20 37.57 10.79
N ALA A 139 -13.05 38.71 10.10
CA ALA A 139 -13.00 38.73 8.65
C ALA A 139 -11.84 37.89 8.10
N GLU A 140 -10.67 37.95 8.75
CA GLU A 140 -9.51 37.14 8.40
C GLU A 140 -9.75 35.64 8.67
N MET A 141 -10.30 35.26 9.83
CA MET A 141 -10.63 33.87 10.13
C MET A 141 -11.68 33.30 9.20
N ILE A 142 -12.71 34.08 8.84
CA ILE A 142 -13.73 33.68 7.87
C ILE A 142 -13.08 33.45 6.50
N SER A 143 -12.20 34.34 6.04
CA SER A 143 -11.47 34.17 4.79
C SER A 143 -10.61 32.91 4.80
N ARG A 144 -9.87 32.66 5.88
CA ARG A 144 -9.07 31.43 6.03
C ARG A 144 -9.93 30.18 6.05
N SER A 145 -11.08 30.21 6.74
CA SER A 145 -12.05 29.10 6.74
C SER A 145 -12.55 28.80 5.33
N THR A 146 -12.93 29.83 4.56
CA THR A 146 -13.41 29.63 3.19
C THR A 146 -12.31 29.09 2.26
N ASP A 147 -11.06 29.51 2.45
CA ASP A 147 -9.92 28.99 1.70
C ASP A 147 -9.62 27.53 2.04
N LEU A 148 -9.77 27.15 3.32
CA LEU A 148 -9.62 25.78 3.78
C LEU A 148 -10.72 24.88 3.23
N ASP A 149 -11.98 25.33 3.24
CA ASP A 149 -13.10 24.59 2.66
C ASP A 149 -12.91 24.37 1.15
N ALA A 150 -12.40 25.38 0.43
CA ALA A 150 -12.08 25.25 -0.99
C ALA A 150 -10.96 24.22 -1.23
N LYS A 151 -9.94 24.17 -0.37
CA LYS A 151 -8.86 23.18 -0.43
C LYS A 151 -9.36 21.77 -0.10
N LEU A 152 -10.24 21.61 0.89
CA LEU A 152 -10.86 20.34 1.23
C LEU A 152 -11.65 19.79 0.04
N GLN A 153 -12.51 20.59 -0.57
CA GLN A 153 -13.25 20.17 -1.77
C GLN A 153 -12.32 19.79 -2.94
N LYS A 154 -11.17 20.45 -3.07
CA LYS A 154 -10.18 20.09 -4.10
C LYS A 154 -9.55 18.73 -3.79
N LEU A 155 -9.10 18.51 -2.56
CA LEU A 155 -8.50 17.25 -2.14
C LEU A 155 -9.48 16.08 -2.19
N GLU A 156 -10.75 16.29 -1.85
CA GLU A 156 -11.80 15.28 -1.99
C GLU A 156 -12.02 14.85 -3.44
N ARG A 157 -11.96 15.81 -4.39
CA ARG A 157 -12.03 15.50 -5.83
C ARG A 157 -10.79 14.74 -6.31
N GLU A 158 -9.61 15.12 -5.82
CA GLU A 158 -8.36 14.42 -6.14
C GLU A 158 -8.34 12.98 -5.57
N ASP A 159 -8.78 12.77 -4.33
CA ASP A 159 -8.93 11.44 -3.73
C ASP A 159 -9.94 10.57 -4.51
N ALA A 160 -11.08 11.15 -4.91
CA ALA A 160 -12.05 10.45 -5.76
C ALA A 160 -11.47 10.07 -7.13
N ALA A 161 -10.68 10.96 -7.74
CA ALA A 161 -10.02 10.71 -9.02
C ALA A 161 -8.95 9.61 -8.90
N LEU A 162 -8.11 9.66 -7.86
CA LEU A 162 -7.08 8.65 -7.60
C LEU A 162 -7.68 7.28 -7.32
N ARG A 163 -8.77 7.20 -6.55
CA ARG A 163 -9.50 5.93 -6.33
C ARG A 163 -10.04 5.34 -7.62
N LYS A 164 -10.56 6.18 -8.52
CA LYS A 164 -11.01 5.74 -9.83
C LYS A 164 -9.85 5.23 -10.68
N GLN A 165 -8.74 5.95 -10.73
CA GLN A 165 -7.54 5.52 -11.45
C GLN A 165 -7.02 4.19 -10.92
N LEU A 166 -6.98 4.03 -9.59
CA LEU A 166 -6.58 2.77 -8.95
C LEU A 166 -7.49 1.62 -9.36
N ALA A 167 -8.81 1.80 -9.31
CA ALA A 167 -9.77 0.79 -9.78
C ALA A 167 -9.59 0.44 -11.27
N ASP A 168 -9.41 1.46 -12.13
CA ASP A 168 -9.19 1.27 -13.57
C ASP A 168 -7.87 0.51 -13.85
N THR A 169 -6.81 0.77 -13.06
CA THR A 169 -5.53 0.05 -13.18
C THR A 169 -5.59 -1.39 -12.63
N GLU A 170 -6.30 -1.61 -11.53
CA GLU A 170 -6.54 -2.95 -10.99
C GLU A 170 -7.35 -3.82 -11.96
N GLU A 171 -8.35 -3.24 -12.63
CA GLU A 171 -9.13 -3.92 -13.65
C GLU A 171 -8.27 -4.29 -14.87
N LYS A 172 -7.37 -3.40 -15.31
CA LYS A 172 -6.41 -3.71 -16.39
C LYS A 172 -5.44 -4.83 -16.00
N LEU A 173 -4.95 -4.84 -14.76
CA LEU A 173 -4.07 -5.90 -14.26
C LEU A 173 -4.81 -7.24 -14.23
N ARG A 174 -6.06 -7.28 -13.73
CA ARG A 174 -6.90 -8.48 -13.78
C ARG A 174 -7.12 -8.96 -15.21
N ALA A 175 -7.47 -8.06 -16.13
CA ALA A 175 -7.67 -8.41 -17.53
C ALA A 175 -6.39 -8.90 -18.24
N ALA A 176 -5.20 -8.46 -17.80
CA ALA A 176 -3.93 -8.98 -18.30
C ALA A 176 -3.65 -10.40 -17.78
N ILE A 177 -3.95 -10.66 -16.50
CA ILE A 177 -3.83 -11.99 -15.88
C ILE A 177 -4.81 -12.98 -16.52
N ASP A 178 -6.08 -12.58 -16.70
CA ASP A 178 -7.12 -13.45 -17.26
C ASP A 178 -6.86 -13.78 -18.74
N ARG A 179 -6.21 -12.89 -19.51
CA ARG A 179 -5.80 -13.17 -20.90
C ARG A 179 -4.72 -14.25 -21.00
N ASP A 180 -3.84 -14.36 -20.01
CA ASP A 180 -2.82 -15.42 -19.96
C ASP A 180 -3.46 -16.78 -19.64
N ASP A 181 -4.56 -16.82 -18.85
CA ASP A 181 -5.27 -18.06 -18.51
C ASP A 181 -6.11 -18.65 -19.67
N ASP A 182 -6.63 -17.82 -20.60
CA ASP A 182 -7.42 -18.26 -21.76
C ASP A 182 -6.56 -18.60 -23.01
N SER A 183 -5.26 -18.34 -22.98
CA SER A 183 -4.33 -18.76 -24.05
C SER A 183 -3.82 -20.19 -23.81
N ASP A 184 -4.65 -21.16 -24.20
CA ASP A 184 -4.35 -22.59 -24.36
C ASP A 184 -3.42 -23.20 -23.30
N ALA A 185 -4.07 -23.83 -22.33
CA ALA A 185 -3.52 -24.74 -21.34
C ALA A 185 -2.50 -25.75 -21.92
N GLU A 186 -1.22 -25.39 -21.94
CA GLU A 186 -0.07 -26.30 -21.90
C GLU A 186 1.27 -25.53 -21.80
N SER A 187 1.44 -24.63 -20.82
CA SER A 187 2.78 -24.05 -20.58
C SER A 187 3.05 -23.83 -19.10
N THR A 188 3.81 -24.78 -18.55
CA THR A 188 4.69 -24.63 -17.39
C THR A 188 4.36 -23.51 -16.41
N ARG A 189 3.43 -23.82 -15.49
CA ARG A 189 3.33 -23.21 -14.17
C ARG A 189 4.65 -23.37 -13.41
N THR A 190 5.66 -22.58 -13.78
CA THR A 190 6.89 -22.41 -13.02
C THR A 190 6.63 -21.29 -12.02
N GLY A 191 6.64 -21.65 -10.74
CA GLY A 191 6.24 -20.80 -9.63
C GLY A 191 7.15 -19.61 -9.38
N SER A 192 7.09 -18.58 -10.23
CA SER A 192 7.87 -17.34 -10.05
C SER A 192 7.07 -16.04 -10.12
N GLN A 193 5.74 -16.08 -10.10
CA GLN A 193 4.89 -14.88 -9.94
C GLN A 193 4.69 -14.47 -8.48
N LEU A 194 5.13 -15.31 -7.53
CA LEU A 194 5.00 -15.08 -6.08
C LEU A 194 6.20 -14.41 -5.35
N PRO A 195 7.37 -14.03 -5.92
CA PRO A 195 8.44 -13.44 -5.11
C PRO A 195 8.27 -11.95 -4.77
N ILE A 196 7.84 -11.10 -5.71
CA ILE A 196 7.93 -9.62 -5.55
C ILE A 196 6.76 -9.08 -4.72
N ALA A 197 5.52 -9.38 -5.11
CA ALA A 197 4.33 -8.98 -4.34
C ALA A 197 4.37 -9.56 -2.90
N LEU A 198 4.87 -10.79 -2.73
CA LEU A 198 5.04 -11.39 -1.41
C LEU A 198 6.14 -10.71 -0.60
N ALA A 199 7.22 -10.24 -1.21
CA ALA A 199 8.28 -9.49 -0.54
C ALA A 199 7.77 -8.14 0.01
N GLU A 200 6.91 -7.45 -0.75
CA GLU A 200 6.28 -6.19 -0.30
C GLU A 200 5.27 -6.44 0.82
N HIS A 201 4.42 -7.48 0.70
CA HIS A 201 3.50 -7.87 1.78
C HIS A 201 4.23 -8.31 3.05
N VAL A 202 5.36 -9.01 2.92
CA VAL A 202 6.22 -9.38 4.04
C VAL A 202 6.84 -8.13 4.68
N SER A 203 7.34 -7.19 3.89
CA SER A 203 7.92 -5.93 4.38
C SER A 203 6.87 -5.06 5.09
N ALA A 204 5.66 -4.95 4.55
CA ALA A 204 4.54 -4.24 5.18
C ALA A 204 4.09 -4.93 6.48
N LEU A 205 4.14 -6.27 6.52
CA LEU A 205 3.84 -7.03 7.72
C LEU A 205 4.90 -6.80 8.82
N GLU A 206 6.19 -6.74 8.46
CA GLU A 206 7.26 -6.38 9.40
C GLU A 206 7.09 -4.97 9.97
N GLU A 207 6.79 -3.98 9.13
CA GLU A 207 6.53 -2.60 9.58
C GLU A 207 5.31 -2.54 10.52
N SER A 208 4.25 -3.28 10.21
CA SER A 208 3.05 -3.36 11.06
C SER A 208 3.34 -4.01 12.42
N ILE A 209 4.22 -5.01 12.46
CA ILE A 209 4.63 -5.69 13.69
C ILE A 209 5.54 -4.80 14.53
N ASP A 210 6.47 -4.08 13.91
CA ASP A 210 7.35 -3.14 14.62
C ASP A 210 6.54 -1.95 15.19
N SER A 211 5.54 -1.46 14.45
CA SER A 211 4.56 -0.45 14.94
C SER A 211 3.72 -0.97 16.11
N LEU A 212 3.19 -2.20 16.00
CA LEU A 212 2.43 -2.83 17.08
C LEU A 212 3.29 -3.01 18.34
N ARG A 213 4.56 -3.40 18.19
CA ARG A 213 5.50 -3.51 19.31
C ARG A 213 5.80 -2.18 19.97
N ALA A 214 5.97 -1.11 19.18
CA ALA A 214 6.19 0.23 19.71
C ALA A 214 4.98 0.69 20.54
N ASN A 215 3.77 0.48 20.04
CA ASN A 215 2.53 0.79 20.76
C ASN A 215 2.36 -0.08 22.01
N MET A 216 2.77 -1.34 21.97
CA MET A 216 2.72 -2.22 23.15
C MET A 216 3.75 -1.87 24.21
N ARG A 217 4.96 -1.43 23.83
CA ARG A 217 5.92 -0.86 24.80
C ARG A 217 5.34 0.41 25.43
N ALA A 218 4.78 1.31 24.63
CA ALA A 218 4.14 2.50 25.15
C ALA A 218 2.99 2.17 26.13
N ALA A 219 2.13 1.21 25.79
CA ALA A 219 1.07 0.73 26.67
C ALA A 219 1.60 0.03 27.94
N SER A 220 2.71 -0.71 27.82
CA SER A 220 3.38 -1.33 28.97
C SER A 220 4.03 -0.29 29.89
N ASP A 221 4.63 0.75 29.33
CA ASP A 221 5.25 1.85 30.08
C ASP A 221 4.16 2.69 30.77
N GLU A 222 3.02 2.92 30.10
CA GLU A 222 1.87 3.61 30.67
C GLU A 222 1.26 2.82 31.83
N THR A 223 0.99 1.52 31.65
CA THR A 223 0.47 0.64 32.72
C THR A 223 1.45 0.49 33.89
N ALA A 224 2.76 0.61 33.66
CA ALA A 224 3.77 0.60 34.73
C ALA A 224 3.73 1.86 35.61
N THR A 225 3.19 2.97 35.11
CA THR A 225 2.99 4.22 35.86
C THR A 225 1.62 4.33 36.54
N MET A 226 0.70 3.40 36.24
CA MET A 226 -0.63 3.34 36.83
C MET A 226 -0.63 2.61 38.18
N GLU A 227 -1.65 2.91 39.00
CA GLU A 227 -1.89 2.17 40.23
C GLU A 227 -2.24 0.70 39.91
N GLN A 228 -1.50 -0.23 40.53
CA GLN A 228 -1.56 -1.67 40.29
C GLN A 228 -2.87 -2.27 40.82
N THR A 229 -3.96 -2.02 40.09
CA THR A 229 -5.25 -2.66 40.31
C THR A 229 -5.29 -4.02 39.59
N GLN A 230 -6.17 -4.93 40.01
CA GLN A 230 -6.33 -6.24 39.34
C GLN A 230 -6.59 -6.14 37.84
N SER A 231 -7.30 -5.08 37.41
CA SER A 231 -7.54 -4.81 35.99
C SER A 231 -6.26 -4.42 35.25
N VAL A 232 -5.39 -3.62 35.86
CA VAL A 232 -4.08 -3.24 35.30
C VAL A 232 -3.14 -4.45 35.23
N ALA A 233 -3.15 -5.33 36.23
CA ALA A 233 -2.39 -6.57 36.21
C ALA A 233 -2.83 -7.51 35.06
N ALA A 234 -4.13 -7.69 34.87
CA ALA A 234 -4.66 -8.50 33.76
C ALA A 234 -4.30 -7.91 32.37
N ILE A 235 -4.28 -6.58 32.23
CA ILE A 235 -3.85 -5.90 31.01
C ILE A 235 -2.34 -6.11 30.80
N SER A 236 -1.53 -5.98 31.85
CA SER A 236 -0.08 -6.20 31.77
C SER A 236 0.28 -7.64 31.35
N ASP A 237 -0.45 -8.64 31.86
CA ASP A 237 -0.29 -10.04 31.46
C ASP A 237 -0.70 -10.27 29.99
N ALA A 238 -1.80 -9.65 29.55
CA ALA A 238 -2.25 -9.72 28.16
C ALA A 238 -1.26 -9.06 27.18
N VAL A 239 -0.67 -7.92 27.58
CA VAL A 239 0.39 -7.23 26.83
C VAL A 239 1.66 -8.09 26.78
N SER A 240 2.02 -8.75 27.88
CA SER A 240 3.17 -9.67 27.88
C SER A 240 2.96 -10.87 26.95
N ALA A 241 1.76 -11.48 26.96
CA ALA A 241 1.41 -12.57 26.06
C ALA A 241 1.42 -12.14 24.58
N ALA A 242 0.86 -10.97 24.27
CA ALA A 242 0.86 -10.43 22.91
C ALA A 242 2.29 -10.11 22.40
N ALA A 243 3.21 -9.71 23.28
CA ALA A 243 4.61 -9.50 22.90
C ALA A 243 5.30 -10.81 22.49
N GLU A 244 4.97 -11.93 23.15
CA GLU A 244 5.47 -13.25 22.78
C GLU A 244 4.91 -13.72 21.42
N HIS A 245 3.62 -13.49 21.17
CA HIS A 245 3.00 -13.78 19.87
C HIS A 245 3.62 -12.98 18.73
N ILE A 246 4.00 -11.72 18.98
CA ILE A 246 4.72 -10.87 18.03
C ILE A 246 6.10 -11.45 17.68
N GLU A 247 6.88 -11.89 18.67
CA GLU A 247 8.18 -12.50 18.39
C GLU A 247 8.06 -13.82 17.62
N ARG A 248 7.02 -14.63 17.91
CA ARG A 248 6.69 -15.82 17.10
C ARG A 248 6.31 -15.46 15.66
N ALA A 249 5.55 -14.39 15.45
CA ALA A 249 5.20 -13.92 14.11
C ALA A 249 6.46 -13.46 13.32
N ARG A 250 7.40 -12.75 13.95
CA ARG A 250 8.67 -12.40 13.30
C ARG A 250 9.51 -13.62 12.94
N ALA A 251 9.57 -14.62 13.81
CA ALA A 251 10.26 -15.87 13.51
C ALA A 251 9.65 -16.58 12.28
N ALA A 252 8.32 -16.59 12.17
CA ALA A 252 7.62 -17.13 11.01
C ALA A 252 7.89 -16.33 9.73
N ILE A 253 7.97 -15.00 9.82
CA ILE A 253 8.31 -14.13 8.68
C ILE A 253 9.74 -14.37 8.19
N ARG A 254 10.72 -14.45 9.10
CA ARG A 254 12.11 -14.78 8.73
C ARG A 254 12.22 -16.16 8.09
N ALA A 255 11.45 -17.13 8.59
CA ALA A 255 11.40 -18.46 7.99
C ALA A 255 10.77 -18.44 6.58
N LEU A 256 9.76 -17.59 6.37
CA LEU A 256 9.16 -17.34 5.05
C LEU A 256 10.16 -16.68 4.09
N GLN A 257 10.86 -15.63 4.51
CA GLN A 257 11.91 -14.98 3.71
C GLN A 257 12.99 -15.98 3.27
N ALA A 258 13.50 -16.77 4.22
CA ALA A 258 14.49 -17.81 3.96
C ALA A 258 13.99 -18.90 3.00
N ALA A 259 12.70 -19.25 3.05
CA ALA A 259 12.09 -20.23 2.15
C ALA A 259 11.89 -19.69 0.72
N ILE A 260 11.76 -18.37 0.56
CA ILE A 260 11.59 -17.68 -0.73
C ILE A 260 12.94 -17.32 -1.36
N GLY A 261 14.04 -17.47 -0.63
CA GLY A 261 15.39 -17.17 -1.11
C GLY A 261 15.78 -15.70 -1.02
N MET A 262 15.17 -14.95 -0.09
CA MET A 262 15.61 -13.63 0.37
C MET A 262 16.36 -13.76 1.69
#